data_AF-A0A3S1MBK3-F1
#
_entry.id   AF-A0A3S1MBK3-F1
#
_cell.length_a   1.000
_cell.length_b   1.000
_cell.length_c   1.000
_cell.angle_alpha   90.00
_cell.angle_beta   90.00
_cell.angle_gamma   90.00
#
_symmetry.space_group_name_H-M   'P 1'
#
loop_
_entity.id
_entity.type
_entity.pdbx_description
1 polymer ?
#
loop_
_entity_poly.entity_id
_entity_poly.type
_entity_poly.pdbx_seq_one_letter_code
_entity_poly.pdbx_strand_id
1 'polypeptide(L)'
;TLVWNGPLGAFEIEPFDRATVAAAKHAAARTKAGKLISVAGGGDTVAALNHAGVADDFTYVSTAGGAFLEWMEGKPLPGVDVLKR
;
A
#
# COMPACT_ATOMS: atom_id res chain seq x y z
N THR A 1 -12.63 2.73 2.19
CA THR A 1 -11.50 2.01 1.58
C THR A 1 -10.30 2.90 1.58
N LEU A 2 -9.13 2.36 1.90
CA LEU A 2 -7.83 3.04 1.81
C LEU A 2 -7.06 2.41 0.66
N VAL A 3 -6.51 3.24 -0.23
CA VAL A 3 -5.51 2.84 -1.20
C VAL A 3 -4.23 3.61 -0.89
N TRP A 4 -3.12 2.91 -0.70
CA TRP A 4 -1.85 3.50 -0.29
C TRP A 4 -0.73 3.15 -1.29
N ASN A 5 -0.16 4.20 -1.91
CA ASN A 5 1.09 4.11 -2.67
C ASN A 5 2.04 5.26 -2.28
N GLY A 6 3.19 4.92 -1.73
CA GLY A 6 4.26 5.80 -1.29
C GLY A 6 4.23 6.13 0.21
N PRO A 7 5.37 6.10 0.92
CA PRO A 7 5.43 6.54 2.32
C PRO A 7 5.14 8.04 2.45
N LEU A 8 4.82 8.52 3.66
CA LEU A 8 4.51 9.92 3.94
C LEU A 8 5.76 10.81 4.11
N GLY A 9 6.95 10.22 4.04
CA GLY A 9 8.24 10.86 4.22
C GLY A 9 9.38 9.85 3.97
N ALA A 10 10.62 10.28 4.18
CA ALA A 10 11.81 9.43 4.11
C ALA A 10 11.85 8.47 5.30
N PHE A 11 11.05 7.40 5.25
CA PHE A 11 10.82 6.47 6.36
C PHE A 11 12.07 5.68 6.74
N GLU A 12 13.08 5.66 5.88
CA GLU A 12 14.38 5.05 6.10
C GLU A 12 15.26 5.86 7.07
N ILE A 13 14.89 7.12 7.36
CA ILE A 13 15.71 8.06 8.14
C ILE A 13 14.91 8.51 9.36
N GLU A 14 15.35 8.14 10.56
CA GLU A 14 14.78 8.72 11.78
C GLU A 14 15.13 10.22 11.91
N PRO A 15 14.20 11.08 12.37
CA PRO A 15 12.84 10.80 12.83
C PRO A 15 11.74 11.00 11.77
N PHE A 16 12.08 10.96 10.48
CA PHE A 16 11.16 11.26 9.37
C PHE A 16 10.19 10.10 9.03
N ASP A 17 10.33 8.96 9.70
CA ASP A 17 9.45 7.79 9.59
C ASP A 17 8.14 7.90 10.39
N ARG A 18 8.11 8.76 11.42
CA ARG A 18 7.04 8.83 12.42
C ARG A 18 5.64 8.93 11.81
N ALA A 19 5.47 9.77 10.79
CA ALA A 19 4.17 9.95 10.14
C ALA A 19 3.73 8.67 9.41
N THR A 20 4.64 8.06 8.65
CA THR A 20 4.40 6.80 7.93
C THR A 20 4.05 5.67 8.91
N VAL A 21 4.82 5.50 9.98
CA VAL A 21 4.58 4.46 10.99
C VAL A 21 3.25 4.68 11.71
N ALA A 22 2.94 5.91 12.13
CA ALA A 22 1.69 6.22 12.81
C ALA A 22 0.47 5.96 11.92
N ALA A 23 0.51 6.40 10.65
CA ALA A 23 -0.55 6.15 9.70
C ALA A 23 -0.72 4.66 9.39
N ALA A 24 0.38 3.92 9.23
CA ALA A 24 0.39 2.48 8.96
C ALA A 24 -0.28 1.70 10.10
N LYS A 25 0.12 1.98 11.35
CA LYS A 25 -0.47 1.35 12.54
C LYS A 25 -1.95 1.68 12.70
N HIS A 26 -2.34 2.92 12.40
CA HIS A 26 -3.76 3.31 12.45
C HIS A 26 -4.60 2.56 11.40
N ALA A 27 -4.11 2.51 10.16
CA ALA A 27 -4.79 1.81 9.07
C ALA A 27 -4.93 0.31 9.38
N ALA A 28 -3.85 -0.34 9.80
CA ALA A 28 -3.82 -1.74 10.21
C ALA A 28 -4.84 -2.07 11.31
N ALA A 29 -4.89 -1.25 12.37
CA ALA A 29 -5.86 -1.44 13.45
C ALA A 29 -7.32 -1.34 12.96
N ARG A 30 -7.61 -0.41 12.04
CA ARG A 30 -8.94 -0.26 11.43
C ARG A 30 -9.28 -1.43 10.51
N THR A 31 -8.30 -1.97 9.79
CA THR A 31 -8.48 -3.15 8.94
C THR A 31 -8.75 -4.40 9.75
N LYS A 32 -7.95 -4.68 10.79
CA LYS A 32 -8.19 -5.77 11.75
C LYS A 32 -9.57 -5.69 12.40
N ALA A 33 -10.05 -4.49 12.69
CA ALA A 33 -11.38 -4.27 13.25
C ALA A 33 -12.53 -4.47 12.23
N GLY A 34 -12.24 -4.84 10.98
CA GLY A 34 -13.23 -4.99 9.91
C GLY A 34 -13.84 -3.67 9.44
N LYS A 35 -13.26 -2.52 9.81
CA LYS A 35 -13.80 -1.18 9.51
C LYS A 35 -13.18 -0.54 8.27
N LEU A 36 -12.11 -1.13 7.74
CA LEU A 36 -11.36 -0.58 6.62
C LEU A 36 -10.85 -1.67 5.70
N ILE A 37 -11.31 -1.67 4.45
CA ILE A 37 -10.61 -2.36 3.36
C ILE A 37 -9.38 -1.51 3.02
N SER A 38 -8.19 -2.06 3.22
CA SER A 38 -6.91 -1.40 2.97
C SER A 38 -6.12 -2.13 1.89
N VAL A 39 -5.80 -1.40 0.83
CA VAL A 39 -4.99 -1.86 -0.29
C VAL A 39 -3.72 -1.03 -0.30
N ALA A 40 -2.57 -1.68 -0.19
CA ALA A 40 -1.27 -1.03 -0.31
C ALA A 40 -0.54 -1.57 -1.54
N GLY A 41 0.30 -0.77 -2.17
CA GLY A 41 1.07 -1.23 -3.32
C GLY A 41 2.34 -0.43 -3.57
N GLY A 42 3.35 -1.09 -4.15
CA GLY A 42 4.64 -0.51 -4.51
C GLY A 42 5.74 -0.79 -3.50
N GLY A 43 6.97 -0.97 -3.99
CA GLY A 43 8.12 -1.44 -3.21
C GLY A 43 8.34 -0.67 -1.92
N ASP A 44 8.41 0.67 -2.01
CA ASP A 44 8.65 1.52 -0.83
C ASP A 44 7.48 1.48 0.16
N THR A 45 6.25 1.29 -0.31
CA THR A 45 5.09 1.15 0.58
C THR A 45 5.16 -0.17 1.33
N VAL A 46 5.46 -1.27 0.64
CA VAL A 46 5.65 -2.58 1.27
C VAL A 46 6.79 -2.53 2.28
N ALA A 47 7.92 -1.92 1.93
CA ALA A 47 9.04 -1.72 2.84
C ALA A 47 8.64 -0.89 4.08
N ALA A 48 7.89 0.21 3.90
CA ALA A 48 7.43 1.04 4.99
C ALA A 48 6.41 0.32 5.91
N LEU A 49 5.50 -0.49 5.36
CA LEU A 49 4.57 -1.29 6.16
C LEU A 49 5.28 -2.39 6.95
N ASN A 50 6.32 -3.00 6.36
CA ASN A 50 7.19 -3.94 7.05
C ASN A 50 7.99 -3.25 8.18
N HIS A 51 8.57 -2.07 7.90
CA HIS A 51 9.24 -1.23 8.91
C HIS A 51 8.29 -0.91 10.08
N ALA A 52 7.03 -0.60 9.79
CA ALA A 52 6.01 -0.36 10.80
C ALA A 52 5.49 -1.64 11.51
N GLY A 53 5.83 -2.83 10.99
CA GLY A 53 5.43 -4.13 11.54
C GLY A 53 3.96 -4.51 11.31
N VAL A 54 3.34 -4.00 10.24
CA VAL A 54 1.88 -4.13 10.02
C VAL A 54 1.47 -4.62 8.62
N ALA A 55 2.42 -5.10 7.81
CA ALA A 55 2.13 -5.52 6.44
C ALA A 55 1.04 -6.62 6.37
N ASP A 56 1.09 -7.61 7.26
CA ASP A 56 0.12 -8.73 7.31
C ASP A 56 -1.26 -8.32 7.83
N ASP A 57 -1.40 -7.10 8.34
CA ASP A 57 -2.65 -6.58 8.90
C ASP A 57 -3.51 -5.85 7.86
N PHE A 58 -2.97 -5.62 6.65
CA PHE A 58 -3.67 -4.98 5.54
C PHE A 58 -4.53 -5.99 4.78
N THR A 59 -5.58 -5.52 4.10
CA THR A 59 -6.48 -6.42 3.34
C THR A 59 -5.78 -7.00 2.12
N TYR A 60 -4.98 -6.20 1.42
CA TYR A 60 -4.17 -6.65 0.29
C TYR A 60 -2.91 -5.79 0.15
N VAL A 61 -1.78 -6.44 -0.03
CA VAL A 61 -0.49 -5.80 -0.32
C VAL A 61 -0.04 -6.22 -1.71
N SER A 62 -0.16 -5.30 -2.66
CA SER A 62 0.22 -5.46 -4.05
C SER A 62 1.74 -5.36 -4.22
N THR A 63 2.32 -6.33 -4.91
CA THR A 63 3.69 -6.25 -5.43
C THR A 63 3.79 -5.37 -6.68
N ALA A 64 2.67 -5.13 -7.36
CA ALA A 64 2.58 -4.21 -8.47
C ALA A 64 2.45 -2.78 -7.92
N GLY A 65 3.53 -2.01 -7.98
CA GLY A 65 3.56 -0.58 -7.66
C GLY A 65 2.96 0.26 -8.77
N GLY A 66 3.80 0.68 -9.72
CA GLY A 66 3.39 1.56 -10.82
C GLY A 66 2.24 0.98 -11.68
N ALA A 67 2.30 -0.30 -12.02
CA ALA A 67 1.25 -0.94 -12.82
C ALA A 67 -0.13 -0.90 -12.13
N PHE A 68 -0.19 -0.98 -10.80
CA PHE A 68 -1.44 -0.87 -10.06
C PHE A 68 -2.01 0.56 -10.13
N LEU A 69 -1.16 1.58 -10.00
CA LEU A 69 -1.57 2.97 -10.14
C LEU A 69 -2.03 3.30 -11.57
N GLU A 70 -1.26 2.89 -12.59
CA GLU A 70 -1.62 3.10 -13.99
C GLU A 70 -3.00 2.50 -14.32
N TRP A 71 -3.28 1.32 -13.79
CA TRP A 71 -4.58 0.70 -13.93
C TRP A 71 -5.70 1.48 -13.24
N MET A 72 -5.45 2.00 -12.03
CA MET A 72 -6.41 2.88 -11.34
C MET A 72 -6.62 4.23 -12.04
N GLU A 73 -5.62 4.71 -12.78
CA GLU A 73 -5.75 5.87 -13.68
C GLU A 73 -6.63 5.57 -14.92
N GLY A 74 -7.10 4.32 -15.07
CA GLY A 74 -7.94 3.88 -16.18
C GLY A 74 -7.14 3.47 -17.42
N LYS A 75 -5.81 3.37 -17.32
CA LYS A 75 -4.99 2.90 -18.43
C LYS A 75 -5.18 1.38 -18.60
N PRO A 76 -5.22 0.90 -19.86
CA PRO A 76 -5.16 -0.54 -20.12
C PRO A 76 -3.86 -1.11 -19.57
N LEU A 77 -3.92 -2.32 -19.01
CA LEU A 77 -2.74 -3.10 -18.67
C LEU A 77 -2.54 -4.15 -19.77
N PRO A 78 -1.58 -3.98 -20.70
CA PRO A 78 -1.46 -4.87 -21.86
C PRO A 78 -1.31 -6.34 -21.48
N GLY A 79 -0.56 -6.63 -20.41
CA GLY A 79 -0.37 -8.00 -19.91
C GLY A 79 -1.62 -8.64 -19.30
N VAL A 80 -2.60 -7.84 -18.86
CA VAL A 80 -3.90 -8.33 -18.40
C VAL A 80 -4.90 -8.39 -19.56
N ASP A 81 -4.88 -7.39 -20.44
CA ASP A 81 -5.80 -7.30 -21.58
C ASP A 81 -5.66 -8.48 -22.55
N VAL A 82 -4.45 -8.97 -22.77
CA VAL A 82 -4.20 -10.14 -23.63
C VAL A 82 -4.86 -11.44 -23.11
N LEU A 83 -5.26 -11.46 -21.83
CA LEU A 83 -5.95 -12.61 -21.22
C LEU A 83 -7.48 -12.51 -21.32
N LYS A 84 -8.02 -11.38 -21.78
CA LYS A 84 -9.47 -11.18 -21.94
C LYS A 84 -9.97 -12.03 -23.12
N ARG A 85 -11.11 -12.70 -22.93
CA ARG A 85 -11.80 -13.49 -23.95
C ARG A 85 -12.66 -12.62 -24.85
#